data_AF-A0A536A617-F1
#
_entry.id   AF-A0A536A617-F1
#
_cell.length_a   1.000
_cell.length_b   1.000
_cell.length_c   1.000
_cell.angle_alpha   90.00
_cell.angle_beta   90.00
_cell.angle_gamma   90.00
#
_symmetry.space_group_name_H-M   'P 1'
#
loop_
_entity.id
_entity.type
_entity.pdbx_description
1 polymer ?
#
loop_
_entity_poly.entity_id
_entity_poly.type
_entity_poly.pdbx_seq_one_letter_code
_entity_poly.pdbx_strand_id
1 'polypeptide(L)'
;MDWTGDDAPESIARHEITHLVVDEAAGRRVAVPYWLHEGLATLNEFPVSADAALVSRYCTASAAKASQMPALPSIASGAGWRAYVNDVGVIAYYFAAQVASFVVSDAGGESKLLDKIGGGLPIESAYTAASGRSFDTFTAELSDRALALADGYPGIATTTRDSDGDSVYVLYGQPPDARINVSIANARYGGSDSPTTTRYGCSIGVLGSSWPRGTYLVTLSGPAGRATAKLVR
;
A
#
# COMPACT_ATOMS: atom_id res chain seq x y z
N MET A 1 -7.92 -7.44 -1.67
CA MET A 1 -7.41 -8.41 -2.63
C MET A 1 -8.60 -9.16 -3.15
N ASP A 2 -8.85 -9.02 -4.45
CA ASP A 2 -9.64 -10.00 -5.15
C ASP A 2 -8.70 -11.16 -5.47
N TRP A 3 -8.72 -12.19 -4.62
CA TRP A 3 -7.89 -13.39 -4.78
C TRP A 3 -8.35 -14.28 -5.94
N THR A 4 -9.29 -13.81 -6.77
CA THR A 4 -9.89 -14.55 -7.88
C THR A 4 -9.58 -13.98 -9.26
N GLY A 5 -8.80 -12.88 -9.34
CA GLY A 5 -8.34 -12.32 -10.62
C GLY A 5 -7.22 -13.14 -11.29
N ASP A 6 -7.01 -12.97 -12.59
CA ASP A 6 -6.08 -13.78 -13.39
C ASP A 6 -4.59 -13.58 -13.01
N ASP A 7 -4.21 -12.45 -12.40
CA ASP A 7 -2.85 -12.22 -11.83
C ASP A 7 -2.69 -12.82 -10.42
N ALA A 8 -3.79 -13.24 -9.79
CA ALA A 8 -3.77 -13.73 -8.41
C ALA A 8 -2.80 -14.90 -8.21
N PRO A 9 -2.70 -15.91 -9.11
CA PRO A 9 -1.82 -17.06 -8.88
C PRO A 9 -0.33 -16.68 -8.82
N GLU A 10 0.15 -15.80 -9.70
CA GLU A 10 1.56 -15.38 -9.69
C GLU A 10 1.85 -14.46 -8.50
N SER A 11 0.97 -13.49 -8.22
CA SER A 11 1.10 -12.59 -7.06
C SER A 11 1.15 -13.39 -5.76
N ILE A 12 0.23 -14.35 -5.58
CA ILE A 12 0.20 -15.27 -4.44
C ILE A 12 1.50 -16.07 -4.36
N ALA A 13 1.96 -16.65 -5.46
CA ALA A 13 3.20 -17.44 -5.46
C ALA A 13 4.40 -16.59 -5.03
N ARG A 14 4.51 -15.34 -5.53
CA ARG A 14 5.57 -14.40 -5.13
C ARG A 14 5.50 -14.07 -3.64
N HIS A 15 4.29 -13.82 -3.13
CA HIS A 15 4.06 -13.54 -1.71
C HIS A 15 4.56 -14.69 -0.82
N GLU A 16 4.04 -15.90 -1.05
CA GLU A 16 4.34 -17.07 -0.22
C GLU A 16 5.79 -17.53 -0.35
N ILE A 17 6.39 -17.44 -1.54
CA ILE A 17 7.82 -17.73 -1.73
C ILE A 17 8.68 -16.71 -0.98
N THR A 18 8.27 -15.45 -0.92
CA THR A 18 9.02 -14.41 -0.20
C THR A 18 9.09 -14.72 1.29
N HIS A 19 8.03 -15.23 1.91
CA HIS A 19 8.08 -15.69 3.31
C HIS A 19 9.18 -16.74 3.53
N LEU A 20 9.32 -17.72 2.62
CA LEU A 20 10.38 -18.73 2.71
C LEU A 20 11.77 -18.11 2.57
N VAL A 21 11.94 -17.14 1.66
CA VAL A 21 13.22 -16.43 1.46
C VAL A 21 13.59 -15.62 2.71
N VAL A 22 12.64 -14.90 3.29
CA VAL A 22 12.86 -14.10 4.51
C VAL A 22 13.20 -15.00 5.69
N ASP A 23 12.49 -16.11 5.88
CA ASP A 23 12.73 -17.06 6.97
C ASP A 23 14.10 -17.74 6.86
N GLU A 24 14.48 -18.15 5.64
CA GLU A 24 15.78 -18.75 5.36
C GLU A 24 16.90 -17.73 5.57
N ALA A 25 16.75 -16.50 5.05
CA ALA A 25 17.75 -15.46 5.20
C ALA A 25 17.93 -15.02 6.65
N ALA A 26 16.85 -14.94 7.44
CA ALA A 26 16.92 -14.69 8.88
C ALA A 26 17.54 -15.87 9.66
N GLY A 27 17.61 -17.06 9.06
CA GLY A 27 18.21 -18.27 9.62
C GLY A 27 17.58 -18.71 10.93
N ARG A 28 16.33 -18.28 11.21
CA ARG A 28 15.64 -18.41 12.51
C ARG A 28 16.43 -17.88 13.72
N ARG A 29 17.44 -17.03 13.49
CA ARG A 29 18.31 -16.49 14.54
C ARG A 29 17.63 -15.36 15.30
N VAL A 30 16.81 -14.60 14.58
CA VAL A 30 16.02 -13.48 15.10
C VAL A 30 14.62 -13.52 14.50
N ALA A 31 13.64 -13.09 15.29
CA ALA A 31 12.28 -12.95 14.79
C ALA A 31 12.17 -11.72 13.90
N VAL A 32 11.67 -11.90 12.68
CA VAL A 32 11.31 -10.79 11.79
C VAL A 32 9.93 -10.26 12.23
N PRO A 33 9.76 -8.94 12.44
CA PRO A 33 8.45 -8.38 12.77
C PRO A 33 7.42 -8.69 11.69
N TYR A 34 6.17 -8.95 12.08
CA TYR A 34 5.10 -9.31 11.13
C TYR A 34 4.88 -8.24 10.05
N TRP A 35 4.86 -6.95 10.42
CA TRP A 35 4.74 -5.88 9.43
C TRP A 35 5.86 -5.91 8.37
N LEU A 36 7.07 -6.35 8.73
CA LEU A 36 8.16 -6.42 7.76
C LEU A 36 8.06 -7.69 6.92
N HIS A 37 7.73 -8.81 7.54
CA HIS A 37 7.59 -10.10 6.88
C HIS A 37 6.50 -10.06 5.80
N GLU A 38 5.31 -9.59 6.18
CA GLU A 38 4.15 -9.40 5.30
C GLU A 38 4.37 -8.24 4.31
N GLY A 39 5.07 -7.20 4.76
CA GLY A 39 5.43 -6.06 3.92
C GLY A 39 6.39 -6.43 2.80
N LEU A 40 7.42 -7.21 3.07
CA LEU A 40 8.35 -7.70 2.03
C LEU A 40 7.65 -8.64 1.07
N ALA A 41 6.80 -9.55 1.57
CA ALA A 41 6.01 -10.44 0.73
C ALA A 41 5.09 -9.67 -0.23
N THR A 42 4.35 -8.70 0.31
CA THR A 42 3.47 -7.83 -0.49
C THR A 42 4.24 -6.90 -1.43
N LEU A 43 5.41 -6.40 -1.02
CA LEU A 43 6.27 -5.58 -1.88
C LEU A 43 6.76 -6.35 -3.11
N ASN A 44 7.06 -7.64 -2.95
CA ASN A 44 7.50 -8.51 -4.03
C ASN A 44 6.37 -8.92 -5.01
N GLU A 45 5.11 -8.58 -4.70
CA GLU A 45 3.98 -8.68 -5.63
C GLU A 45 3.96 -7.54 -6.64
N PHE A 46 4.46 -6.35 -6.29
CA PHE A 46 4.31 -5.13 -7.09
C PHE A 46 4.77 -5.24 -8.55
N PRO A 47 5.83 -5.99 -8.90
CA PRO A 47 6.23 -6.17 -10.30
C PRO A 47 5.15 -6.77 -11.20
N VAL A 48 4.15 -7.45 -10.64
CA VAL A 48 3.02 -8.06 -11.37
C VAL A 48 1.66 -7.55 -10.87
N SER A 49 1.66 -6.52 -10.01
CA SER A 49 0.46 -6.01 -9.36
C SER A 49 0.57 -4.49 -9.19
N ALA A 50 0.48 -3.78 -10.33
CA ALA A 50 0.58 -2.33 -10.35
C ALA A 50 -0.53 -1.64 -9.53
N ASP A 51 -1.71 -2.26 -9.42
CA ASP A 51 -2.80 -1.75 -8.60
C ASP A 51 -2.54 -1.93 -7.10
N ALA A 52 -1.93 -3.04 -6.66
CA ALA A 52 -1.47 -3.17 -5.28
C ALA A 52 -0.43 -2.10 -4.93
N ALA A 53 0.52 -1.83 -5.83
CA ALA A 53 1.52 -0.76 -5.65
C ALA A 53 0.85 0.62 -5.56
N LEU A 54 -0.14 0.89 -6.41
CA LEU A 54 -0.91 2.14 -6.40
C LEU A 54 -1.66 2.32 -5.07
N VAL A 55 -2.37 1.28 -4.61
CA VAL A 55 -3.12 1.32 -3.34
C VAL A 55 -2.17 1.50 -2.16
N SER A 56 -1.07 0.73 -2.12
CA SER A 56 -0.02 0.84 -1.10
C SER A 56 0.49 2.26 -0.95
N ARG A 57 0.85 2.89 -2.07
CA ARG A 57 1.34 4.27 -2.06
C ARG A 57 0.30 5.25 -1.53
N TYR A 58 -0.88 5.29 -2.14
CA TYR A 58 -1.82 6.38 -1.92
C TYR A 58 -2.70 6.19 -0.67
N CYS A 59 -3.01 4.95 -0.26
CA CYS A 59 -3.67 4.73 1.04
C CYS A 59 -2.72 4.98 2.21
N THR A 60 -1.42 4.67 2.09
CA THR A 60 -0.42 5.04 3.12
C THR A 60 -0.28 6.56 3.21
N ALA A 61 -0.23 7.26 2.07
CA ALA A 61 -0.23 8.72 2.02
C ALA A 61 -1.48 9.32 2.69
N SER A 62 -2.64 8.70 2.49
CA SER A 62 -3.89 9.10 3.12
C SER A 62 -3.90 8.84 4.63
N ALA A 63 -3.37 7.69 5.08
CA ALA A 63 -3.24 7.37 6.49
C ALA A 63 -2.36 8.40 7.23
N ALA A 64 -1.26 8.83 6.63
CA ALA A 64 -0.42 9.90 7.16
C ALA A 64 -1.16 11.24 7.22
N LYS A 65 -1.88 11.60 6.15
CA LYS A 65 -2.69 12.82 6.11
C LYS A 65 -3.78 12.84 7.20
N ALA A 66 -4.36 11.69 7.52
CA ALA A 66 -5.37 11.51 8.56
C ALA A 66 -4.77 11.34 9.97
N SER A 67 -3.44 11.40 10.13
CA SER A 67 -2.74 11.13 11.39
C SER A 67 -3.10 9.76 11.99
N GLN A 68 -3.27 8.75 11.14
CA GLN A 68 -3.70 7.39 11.51
C GLN A 68 -2.66 6.30 11.23
N MET A 69 -1.41 6.67 10.98
CA MET A 69 -0.33 5.68 10.82
C MET A 69 -0.21 4.81 12.08
N PRO A 70 -0.21 3.46 11.97
CA PRO A 70 0.02 2.60 13.13
C PRO A 70 1.46 2.72 13.61
N ALA A 71 1.67 2.60 14.92
CA ALA A 71 3.01 2.46 15.48
C ALA A 71 3.56 1.07 15.12
N LEU A 72 4.75 0.98 14.51
CA LEU A 72 5.31 -0.31 14.09
C LEU A 72 5.40 -1.35 15.21
N PRO A 73 5.76 -0.99 16.47
CA PRO A 73 5.76 -1.95 17.58
C PRO A 73 4.38 -2.58 17.85
N SER A 74 3.27 -1.88 17.60
CA SER A 74 1.93 -2.43 17.86
C SER A 74 1.51 -3.49 16.84
N ILE A 75 2.16 -3.54 15.68
CA ILE A 75 1.89 -4.48 14.59
C ILE A 75 3.07 -5.43 14.30
N ALA A 76 4.05 -5.49 15.21
CA ALA A 76 5.24 -6.33 15.09
C ALA A 76 5.03 -7.79 15.51
N SER A 77 4.09 -8.04 16.43
CA SER A 77 3.77 -9.39 16.93
C SER A 77 2.62 -10.02 16.15
N GLY A 78 2.51 -11.35 16.14
CA GLY A 78 1.42 -12.04 15.44
C GLY A 78 0.03 -11.68 15.99
N ALA A 79 -0.09 -11.41 17.28
CA ALA A 79 -1.34 -10.93 17.89
C ALA A 79 -1.67 -9.48 17.46
N GLY A 80 -0.67 -8.60 17.48
CA GLY A 80 -0.82 -7.21 17.04
C GLY A 80 -1.16 -7.12 15.55
N TRP A 81 -0.47 -7.90 14.71
CA TRP A 81 -0.74 -8.01 13.28
C TRP A 81 -2.15 -8.51 12.99
N ARG A 82 -2.59 -9.58 13.66
CA ARG A 82 -3.96 -10.09 13.48
C ARG A 82 -5.02 -9.07 13.89
N ALA A 83 -4.83 -8.38 15.00
CA ALA A 83 -5.72 -7.31 15.41
C ALA A 83 -5.78 -6.19 14.36
N TYR A 84 -4.63 -5.84 13.80
CA TYR A 84 -4.51 -4.83 12.75
C TYR A 84 -5.21 -5.25 11.45
N VAL A 85 -4.98 -6.47 10.96
CA VAL A 85 -5.66 -7.02 9.77
C VAL A 85 -7.18 -7.10 9.99
N ASN A 86 -7.65 -7.47 11.19
CA ASN A 86 -9.08 -7.49 11.49
C ASN A 86 -9.74 -6.11 11.44
N ASP A 87 -8.96 -5.07 11.71
CA ASP A 87 -9.41 -3.68 11.77
C ASP A 87 -9.42 -3.03 10.37
N VAL A 88 -8.32 -3.15 9.62
CA VAL A 88 -8.15 -2.44 8.33
C VAL A 88 -8.23 -3.35 7.10
N GLY A 89 -8.42 -4.65 7.30
CA GLY A 89 -8.47 -5.66 6.24
C GLY A 89 -7.19 -5.69 5.41
N VAL A 90 -7.35 -5.81 4.09
CA VAL A 90 -6.22 -5.92 3.15
C VAL A 90 -5.28 -4.70 3.17
N ILE A 91 -5.75 -3.53 3.61
CA ILE A 91 -4.90 -2.33 3.64
C ILE A 91 -3.71 -2.52 4.61
N ALA A 92 -3.80 -3.43 5.58
CA ALA A 92 -2.68 -3.77 6.46
C ALA A 92 -1.43 -4.18 5.67
N TYR A 93 -1.61 -5.06 4.68
CA TYR A 93 -0.55 -5.59 3.81
C TYR A 93 0.03 -4.49 2.92
N TYR A 94 -0.84 -3.68 2.30
CA TYR A 94 -0.41 -2.57 1.46
C TYR A 94 0.35 -1.49 2.25
N PHE A 95 -0.09 -1.19 3.47
CA PHE A 95 0.63 -0.32 4.39
C PHE A 95 2.02 -0.90 4.72
N ALA A 96 2.04 -2.16 5.16
CA ALA A 96 3.26 -2.88 5.49
C ALA A 96 4.26 -2.90 4.31
N ALA A 97 3.78 -3.10 3.09
CA ALA A 97 4.57 -3.04 1.87
C ALA A 97 5.21 -1.67 1.64
N GLN A 98 4.46 -0.59 1.88
CA GLN A 98 5.00 0.76 1.72
C GLN A 98 6.06 1.08 2.77
N VAL A 99 5.87 0.64 4.02
CA VAL A 99 6.88 0.77 5.08
C VAL A 99 8.11 -0.06 4.73
N ALA A 100 7.94 -1.32 4.30
CA ALA A 100 9.03 -2.19 3.87
C ALA A 100 9.80 -1.57 2.70
N SER A 101 9.13 -0.97 1.72
CA SER A 101 9.75 -0.25 0.61
C SER A 101 10.66 0.88 1.10
N PHE A 102 10.24 1.66 2.11
CA PHE A 102 11.09 2.68 2.71
C PHE A 102 12.33 2.10 3.40
N VAL A 103 12.17 1.02 4.18
CA VAL A 103 13.27 0.34 4.87
C VAL A 103 14.26 -0.24 3.86
N VAL A 104 13.76 -0.92 2.83
CA VAL A 104 14.56 -1.52 1.75
C VAL A 104 15.32 -0.44 0.98
N SER A 105 14.66 0.67 0.65
CA SER A 105 15.30 1.80 -0.03
C SER A 105 16.44 2.38 0.81
N ASP A 106 16.22 2.63 2.09
CA ASP A 106 17.22 3.20 2.98
C ASP A 106 18.39 2.23 3.21
N ALA A 107 18.12 0.93 3.27
CA ALA A 107 19.15 -0.11 3.35
C ALA A 107 19.96 -0.23 2.04
N GLY A 108 19.50 0.30 0.92
CA GLY A 108 20.11 0.11 -0.39
C GLY A 108 19.83 -1.26 -1.01
N GLY A 109 18.72 -1.90 -0.62
CA GLY A 109 18.25 -3.16 -1.16
C GLY A 109 17.83 -4.18 -0.08
N GLU A 110 16.90 -5.06 -0.45
CA GLU A 110 16.34 -6.08 0.44
C GLU A 110 17.40 -7.08 0.89
N SER A 111 18.25 -7.54 -0.04
CA SER A 111 19.33 -8.50 0.26
C SER A 111 20.28 -7.98 1.33
N LYS A 112 20.64 -6.69 1.30
CA LYS A 112 21.54 -6.09 2.30
C LYS A 112 20.89 -6.04 3.67
N LEU A 113 19.60 -5.74 3.75
CA LEU A 113 18.83 -5.75 5.00
C LEU A 113 18.75 -7.18 5.56
N LEU A 114 18.36 -8.14 4.72
CA LEU A 114 18.23 -9.54 5.12
C LEU A 114 19.57 -10.16 5.54
N ASP A 115 20.69 -9.78 4.92
CA ASP A 115 22.04 -10.19 5.32
C ASP A 115 22.38 -9.76 6.75
N LYS A 116 21.95 -8.55 7.17
CA LYS A 116 22.13 -8.08 8.55
C LYS A 116 21.25 -8.85 9.54
N ILE A 117 20.02 -9.14 9.16
CA ILE A 117 19.09 -9.94 9.97
C ILE A 117 19.63 -11.39 10.10
N GLY A 118 20.11 -11.99 9.02
CA GLY A 118 20.77 -13.30 9.01
C GLY A 118 22.06 -13.35 9.82
N GLY A 119 22.73 -12.20 9.97
CA GLY A 119 23.82 -12.00 10.92
C GLY A 119 23.40 -12.07 12.41
N GLY A 120 22.11 -12.16 12.70
CA GLY A 120 21.56 -12.21 14.06
C GLY A 120 21.20 -10.85 14.64
N LEU A 121 21.15 -9.79 13.83
CA LEU A 121 20.73 -8.47 14.30
C LEU A 121 19.20 -8.35 14.30
N PRO A 122 18.56 -7.87 15.39
CA PRO A 122 17.15 -7.49 15.36
C PRO A 122 16.93 -6.34 14.37
N ILE A 123 15.69 -6.13 13.93
CA ILE A 123 15.36 -5.21 12.83
C ILE A 123 15.93 -3.80 13.02
N GLU A 124 15.87 -3.24 14.22
CA GLU A 124 16.33 -1.88 14.50
C GLU A 124 17.84 -1.74 14.28
N SER A 125 18.59 -2.75 14.72
CA SER A 125 20.04 -2.83 14.54
C SER A 125 20.42 -3.20 13.11
N ALA A 126 19.65 -4.09 12.46
CA ALA A 126 19.87 -4.48 11.08
C ALA A 126 19.64 -3.31 10.12
N TYR A 127 18.56 -2.54 10.32
CA TYR A 127 18.30 -1.30 9.59
C TYR A 127 19.44 -0.30 9.78
N THR A 128 19.89 -0.10 11.03
CA THR A 128 20.98 0.84 11.33
C THR A 128 22.28 0.41 10.65
N ALA A 129 22.62 -0.87 10.71
CA ALA A 129 23.81 -1.42 10.07
C ALA A 129 23.75 -1.39 8.54
N ALA A 130 22.57 -1.54 7.95
CA ALA A 130 22.38 -1.55 6.50
C ALA A 130 22.31 -0.14 5.90
N SER A 131 21.58 0.77 6.54
CA SER A 131 21.30 2.13 6.04
C SER A 131 22.28 3.19 6.54
N GLY A 132 22.95 2.95 7.68
CA GLY A 132 23.71 3.97 8.39
C GLY A 132 22.84 4.99 9.13
N ARG A 133 21.51 4.80 9.19
CA ARG A 133 20.54 5.69 9.85
C ARG A 133 19.95 5.04 11.10
N SER A 134 19.60 5.83 12.12
CA SER A 134 18.89 5.32 13.29
C SER A 134 17.48 4.86 12.95
N PHE A 135 17.04 3.73 13.51
CA PHE A 135 15.66 3.26 13.39
C PHE A 135 14.66 4.19 14.11
N ASP A 136 15.08 4.85 15.20
CA ASP A 136 14.23 5.84 15.88
C ASP A 136 13.97 7.05 14.97
N THR A 137 15.00 7.51 14.24
CA THR A 137 14.83 8.56 13.23
C THR A 137 13.91 8.12 12.11
N PHE A 138 14.06 6.88 11.63
CA PHE A 138 13.16 6.32 10.61
C PHE A 138 11.70 6.34 11.05
N THR A 139 11.41 5.86 12.27
CA THR A 139 10.04 5.81 12.78
C THR A 139 9.47 7.21 13.05
N ALA A 140 10.29 8.16 13.52
CA ALA A 140 9.88 9.55 13.71
C ALA A 140 9.53 10.26 12.39
N GLU A 141 10.26 9.97 11.31
CA GLU A 141 10.04 10.56 9.98
C GLU A 141 8.98 9.82 9.15
N LEU A 142 8.48 8.67 9.62
CA LEU A 142 7.64 7.78 8.81
C LEU A 142 6.38 8.46 8.29
N SER A 143 5.70 9.25 9.13
CA SER A 143 4.49 9.98 8.75
C SER A 143 4.79 11.04 7.68
N ASP A 144 5.90 11.77 7.80
CA ASP A 144 6.27 12.82 6.84
C ASP A 144 6.64 12.21 5.49
N ARG A 145 7.37 11.08 5.49
CA ARG A 145 7.69 10.32 4.26
C ARG A 145 6.44 9.79 3.59
N ALA A 146 5.51 9.24 4.37
CA ALA A 146 4.23 8.77 3.85
C ALA A 146 3.39 9.92 3.28
N LEU A 147 3.34 11.07 3.95
CA LEU A 147 2.66 12.27 3.45
C LEU A 147 3.28 12.76 2.12
N ALA A 148 4.60 12.65 1.96
CA ALA A 148 5.31 13.04 0.74
C ALA A 148 5.11 12.07 -0.44
N LEU A 149 4.41 10.95 -0.27
CA LEU A 149 4.11 10.02 -1.38
C LEU A 149 3.15 10.62 -2.42
N ALA A 150 2.39 11.66 -2.04
CA ALA A 150 1.44 12.35 -2.91
C ALA A 150 1.76 13.85 -3.02
N ASP A 151 1.60 14.40 -4.22
CA ASP A 151 1.90 15.82 -4.49
C ASP A 151 0.82 16.78 -3.96
N GLY A 152 -0.35 16.26 -3.56
CA GLY A 152 -1.46 17.08 -3.09
C GLY A 152 -2.64 16.25 -2.55
N TYR A 153 -3.52 16.92 -1.79
CA TYR A 153 -4.67 16.32 -1.13
C TYR A 153 -5.91 17.24 -1.20
N PRO A 154 -7.13 16.69 -1.37
CA PRO A 154 -7.41 15.31 -1.76
C PRO A 154 -6.93 15.02 -3.19
N GLY A 155 -6.83 13.75 -3.57
CA GLY A 155 -6.33 13.36 -4.88
C GLY A 155 -6.96 12.08 -5.43
N ILE A 156 -6.65 11.82 -6.70
CA ILE A 156 -7.04 10.62 -7.43
C ILE A 156 -5.80 10.11 -8.16
N ALA A 157 -5.45 8.85 -7.92
CA ALA A 157 -4.40 8.17 -8.66
C ALA A 157 -5.00 6.99 -9.41
N THR A 158 -4.42 6.65 -10.56
CA THR A 158 -4.98 5.65 -11.47
C THR A 158 -3.90 4.77 -12.06
N THR A 159 -4.24 3.51 -12.33
CA THR A 159 -3.42 2.60 -13.13
C THR A 159 -4.32 1.70 -13.97
N THR A 160 -3.73 0.99 -14.92
CA THR A 160 -4.35 -0.16 -15.57
C THR A 160 -3.79 -1.42 -14.94
N ARG A 161 -4.63 -2.42 -14.69
CA ARG A 161 -4.21 -3.73 -14.21
C ARG A 161 -3.82 -4.59 -15.40
N ASP A 162 -2.68 -5.27 -15.29
CA ASP A 162 -2.10 -6.01 -16.41
C ASP A 162 -2.86 -7.33 -16.70
N SER A 163 -3.42 -8.02 -15.70
CA SER A 163 -4.21 -9.27 -15.87
C SER A 163 -5.38 -9.13 -16.84
N ASP A 164 -6.23 -8.16 -16.58
CA ASP A 164 -7.58 -8.05 -17.17
C ASP A 164 -7.76 -6.76 -17.97
N GLY A 165 -6.78 -5.86 -17.92
CA GLY A 165 -6.83 -4.54 -18.54
C GLY A 165 -7.86 -3.61 -17.91
N ASP A 166 -8.41 -3.92 -16.74
CA ASP A 166 -9.32 -3.04 -16.01
C ASP A 166 -8.56 -1.82 -15.47
N SER A 167 -9.26 -0.70 -15.36
CA SER A 167 -8.67 0.53 -14.82
C SER A 167 -8.93 0.60 -13.33
N VAL A 168 -7.88 0.74 -12.53
CA VAL A 168 -7.98 0.91 -11.07
C VAL A 168 -7.76 2.37 -10.72
N TYR A 169 -8.54 2.88 -9.77
CA TYR A 169 -8.33 4.21 -9.21
C TYR A 169 -8.36 4.19 -7.69
N VAL A 170 -7.54 5.04 -7.09
CA VAL A 170 -7.46 5.27 -5.65
C VAL A 170 -7.78 6.73 -5.39
N LEU A 171 -8.82 6.95 -4.58
CA LEU A 171 -9.23 8.23 -4.05
C LEU A 171 -8.57 8.36 -2.68
N TYR A 172 -7.92 9.49 -2.39
CA TYR A 172 -7.15 9.62 -1.16
C TYR A 172 -7.18 11.05 -0.60
N GLY A 173 -6.87 11.19 0.69
CA GLY A 173 -6.79 12.49 1.37
C GLY A 173 -8.10 13.05 1.87
N GLN A 174 -9.16 12.25 1.88
CA GLN A 174 -10.45 12.62 2.48
C GLN A 174 -10.43 12.26 3.97
N PRO A 175 -11.39 12.74 4.79
CA PRO A 175 -11.45 12.31 6.18
C PRO A 175 -11.74 10.80 6.30
N PRO A 176 -11.33 10.17 7.42
CA PRO A 176 -11.75 8.81 7.78
C PRO A 176 -13.27 8.63 7.74
N ASP A 177 -13.73 7.49 7.24
CA ASP A 177 -15.13 7.05 7.29
C ASP A 177 -16.12 8.08 6.71
N ALA A 178 -15.65 8.88 5.76
CA ALA A 178 -16.40 9.94 5.14
C ALA A 178 -17.12 9.44 3.88
N ARG A 179 -18.39 9.79 3.74
CA ARG A 179 -19.09 9.61 2.48
C ARG A 179 -18.58 10.62 1.46
N ILE A 180 -18.13 10.12 0.32
CA ILE A 180 -17.63 10.91 -0.81
C ILE A 180 -18.52 10.69 -2.03
N ASN A 181 -18.38 11.52 -3.05
CA ASN A 181 -19.02 11.35 -4.34
C ASN A 181 -17.96 11.16 -5.42
N VAL A 182 -18.17 10.19 -6.29
CA VAL A 182 -17.30 9.87 -7.42
C VAL A 182 -18.13 9.93 -8.68
N SER A 183 -17.71 10.74 -9.65
CA SER A 183 -18.31 10.78 -10.97
C SER A 183 -17.26 10.42 -12.00
N ILE A 184 -17.60 9.49 -12.90
CA ILE A 184 -16.73 9.02 -13.97
C ILE A 184 -17.48 9.23 -15.26
N ALA A 185 -17.00 10.11 -16.13
CA ALA A 185 -17.70 10.44 -17.36
C ALA A 185 -16.77 10.85 -18.49
N ASN A 186 -17.23 10.63 -19.71
CA ASN A 186 -16.73 11.24 -20.92
C ASN A 186 -17.92 11.86 -21.71
N ALA A 187 -17.68 12.30 -22.95
CA ALA A 187 -18.72 12.93 -23.76
C ALA A 187 -19.92 12.02 -24.13
N ARG A 188 -19.83 10.70 -23.93
CA ARG A 188 -20.79 9.70 -24.43
C ARG A 188 -21.34 8.78 -23.35
N TYR A 189 -20.63 8.62 -22.24
CA TYR A 189 -20.97 7.67 -21.19
C TYR A 189 -20.54 8.22 -19.84
N GLY A 190 -21.34 7.95 -18.81
CA GLY A 190 -20.99 8.34 -17.46
C GLY A 190 -21.78 7.60 -16.39
N GLY A 191 -21.23 7.61 -15.19
CA GLY A 191 -21.82 7.05 -13.99
C GLY A 191 -21.30 7.77 -12.76
N SER A 192 -21.96 7.53 -11.64
CA SER A 192 -21.54 8.07 -10.35
C SER A 192 -21.85 7.09 -9.24
N ASP A 193 -21.02 7.12 -8.20
CA ASP A 193 -21.23 6.40 -6.97
C ASP A 193 -20.93 7.30 -5.77
N SER A 194 -21.27 6.88 -4.57
CA SER A 194 -20.96 7.60 -3.33
C SER A 194 -20.42 6.67 -2.25
N PRO A 195 -19.20 6.13 -2.44
CA PRO A 195 -18.59 5.23 -1.48
C PRO A 195 -18.24 5.95 -0.17
N THR A 196 -18.02 5.16 0.87
CA THR A 196 -17.43 5.62 2.13
C THR A 196 -15.93 5.35 2.08
N THR A 197 -15.11 6.31 2.51
CA THR A 197 -13.67 6.09 2.66
C THR A 197 -13.39 5.11 3.78
N THR A 198 -12.26 4.43 3.70
CA THR A 198 -11.75 3.64 4.82
C THR A 198 -11.40 4.56 5.99
N ARG A 199 -11.07 3.99 7.14
CA ARG A 199 -10.53 4.75 8.27
C ARG A 199 -9.27 5.56 7.93
N TYR A 200 -8.56 5.23 6.85
CA TYR A 200 -7.42 6.01 6.37
C TYR A 200 -7.80 7.14 5.42
N GLY A 201 -9.07 7.33 5.12
CA GLY A 201 -9.51 8.39 4.21
C GLY A 201 -9.26 8.09 2.74
N CYS A 202 -8.99 6.82 2.39
CA CYS A 202 -8.86 6.39 0.99
C CYS A 202 -10.06 5.52 0.56
N SER A 203 -10.29 5.40 -0.75
CA SER A 203 -11.27 4.51 -1.34
C SER A 203 -10.74 3.99 -2.67
N ILE A 204 -10.98 2.71 -2.97
CA ILE A 204 -10.45 2.01 -4.14
C ILE A 204 -11.63 1.66 -5.02
N GLY A 205 -11.50 1.89 -6.33
CA GLY A 205 -12.49 1.48 -7.30
C GLY A 205 -11.87 0.92 -8.56
N VAL A 206 -12.68 0.16 -9.29
CA VAL A 206 -12.30 -0.51 -10.53
C VAL A 206 -13.31 -0.15 -11.61
N LEU A 207 -12.79 0.24 -12.78
CA LEU A 207 -13.57 0.42 -13.98
C LEU A 207 -13.44 -0.83 -14.84
N GLY A 208 -14.43 -1.70 -14.69
CA GLY A 208 -14.46 -3.02 -15.32
C GLY A 208 -14.79 -2.99 -16.81
N SER A 209 -14.81 -4.18 -17.42
CA SER A 209 -15.18 -4.41 -18.83
C SER A 209 -16.63 -4.01 -19.21
N SER A 210 -17.49 -3.74 -18.22
CA SER A 210 -18.84 -3.20 -18.45
C SER A 210 -18.86 -1.75 -18.92
N TRP A 211 -17.74 -1.02 -18.78
CA TRP A 211 -17.59 0.34 -19.27
C TRP A 211 -17.00 0.35 -20.68
N PRO A 212 -17.55 1.16 -21.60
CA PRO A 212 -16.95 1.32 -22.93
C PRO A 212 -15.48 1.77 -22.86
N ARG A 213 -14.68 1.35 -23.84
CA ARG A 213 -13.29 1.85 -23.97
C ARG A 213 -13.27 3.37 -24.19
N GLY A 214 -12.30 4.04 -23.58
CA GLY A 214 -12.12 5.47 -23.74
C GLY A 214 -11.40 6.14 -22.58
N THR A 215 -11.17 7.45 -22.73
CA THR A 215 -10.64 8.30 -21.66
C THR A 215 -11.79 8.96 -20.92
N TYR A 216 -11.82 8.76 -19.60
CA TYR A 216 -12.81 9.29 -18.69
C TYR A 216 -12.18 10.34 -17.78
N LEU A 217 -12.97 11.33 -17.41
CA LEU A 217 -12.67 12.23 -16.29
C LEU A 217 -13.26 11.61 -15.03
N VAL A 218 -12.40 11.21 -14.09
CA VAL A 218 -12.80 10.83 -12.73
C VAL A 218 -12.80 12.10 -11.90
N THR A 219 -13.91 12.35 -11.22
CA THR A 219 -14.09 13.47 -10.31
C THR A 219 -14.40 12.93 -8.92
N LEU A 220 -13.61 13.34 -7.95
CA LEU A 220 -13.84 13.15 -6.53
C LEU A 220 -14.40 14.45 -5.95
N SER A 221 -15.49 14.38 -5.21
CA SER A 221 -15.99 15.47 -4.36
C SER A 221 -16.23 14.93 -2.95
N GLY A 222 -15.70 15.60 -1.93
CA GLY A 222 -15.90 15.20 -0.54
C GLY A 222 -15.63 16.35 0.44
N PRO A 223 -15.68 16.09 1.75
CA PRO A 223 -15.48 17.11 2.78
C PRO A 223 -14.12 17.82 2.71
N ALA A 224 -13.07 17.13 2.26
CA ALA A 224 -11.74 17.74 2.08
C ALA A 224 -11.60 18.51 0.76
N GLY A 225 -12.66 18.60 -0.05
CA GLY A 225 -12.67 19.29 -1.33
C GLY A 225 -12.79 18.35 -2.53
N ARG A 226 -12.36 18.85 -3.69
CA ARG A 226 -12.54 18.23 -5.00
C ARG A 226 -11.19 17.91 -5.65
N ALA A 227 -11.12 16.77 -6.32
CA ALA A 227 -9.99 16.39 -7.17
C ALA A 227 -10.49 15.80 -8.50
N THR A 228 -9.64 15.83 -9.52
CA THR A 228 -9.94 15.22 -10.82
C THR A 228 -8.71 14.53 -11.41
N ALA A 229 -8.92 13.41 -12.09
CA ALA A 229 -7.88 12.71 -12.84
C ALA A 229 -8.45 12.13 -14.15
N LYS A 230 -7.56 11.84 -15.10
CA LYS A 230 -7.91 11.07 -16.30
C LYS A 230 -7.72 9.58 -16.01
N LEU A 231 -8.68 8.77 -16.45
CA LEU A 231 -8.64 7.31 -16.37
C LEU A 231 -8.87 6.75 -17.77
N VAL A 232 -8.07 5.76 -18.18
CA VAL A 232 -8.17 5.12 -19.49
C VAL A 232 -8.67 3.70 -19.32
N ARG A 233 -9.73 3.33 -20.05
CA ARG A 233 -10.29 1.97 -20.14
C ARG A 233 -10.11 1.36 -21.52
#